data_AF-A0A6L5HNQ1-F1
#
_entry.id   AF-A0A6L5HNQ1-F1
#
_cell.length_a   1.000
_cell.length_b   1.000
_cell.length_c   1.000
_cell.angle_alpha   90.00
_cell.angle_beta   90.00
_cell.angle_gamma   90.00
#
_symmetry.space_group_name_H-M   'P 1'
#
loop_
_entity.id
_entity.type
_entity.pdbx_description
1 polymer ?
#
loop_
_entity_poly.entity_id
_entity_poly.type
_entity_poly.pdbx_seq_one_letter_code
_entity_poly.pdbx_strand_id
1 'polypeptide(L)'
;MTEGRISYGLESDGRRYIDTAELLRVYGAFEPASQSVTVEMSHGVTVTGDLGEIIARAVAKAVAEAVEPLRQEIEKLRLDNAEQRLIEHNPEPQPEKAPTPGKPKLPGPAKSFSDLLAGLAD
;
A
#
# COMPACT_ATOMS: atom_id res chain seq x y z
N MET A 1 -23.58 50.67 6.09
CA MET A 1 -22.78 50.02 5.04
C MET A 1 -22.00 48.88 5.71
N THR A 2 -22.15 47.64 5.27
CA THR A 2 -21.49 46.45 5.84
C THR A 2 -20.19 46.17 5.08
N GLU A 3 -19.29 47.15 5.08
CA GLU A 3 -18.05 47.08 4.30
C GLU A 3 -17.19 45.88 4.75
N GLY A 4 -16.68 45.14 3.77
CA GLY A 4 -15.77 44.01 3.99
C GLY A 4 -16.40 42.68 4.42
N ARG A 5 -17.74 42.57 4.57
CA ARG A 5 -18.40 41.30 4.88
C ARG A 5 -19.03 40.66 3.64
N ILE A 6 -18.48 39.51 3.25
CA ILE A 6 -18.89 38.72 2.09
C ILE A 6 -19.57 37.43 2.55
N SER A 7 -20.72 37.12 1.98
CA SER A 7 -21.37 35.81 2.16
C SER A 7 -20.77 34.79 1.18
N TYR A 8 -20.60 33.54 1.63
CA TYR A 8 -20.14 32.44 0.80
C TYR A 8 -21.02 31.21 0.97
N GLY A 9 -21.17 30.44 -0.10
CA GLY A 9 -21.74 29.08 -0.07
C GLY A 9 -20.65 28.04 0.11
N LEU A 10 -21.03 26.84 0.56
CA LEU A 10 -20.16 25.68 0.65
C LEU A 10 -20.67 24.59 -0.30
N GLU A 11 -19.82 24.08 -1.18
CA GLU A 11 -20.15 22.98 -2.06
C GLU A 11 -19.85 21.62 -1.40
N SER A 12 -20.32 20.51 -1.99
CA SER A 12 -20.17 19.17 -1.42
C SER A 12 -18.71 18.71 -1.29
N ASP A 13 -17.81 19.32 -2.04
CA ASP A 13 -16.36 19.08 -1.97
C ASP A 13 -15.66 19.94 -0.89
N GLY A 14 -16.42 20.74 -0.14
CA GLY A 14 -15.92 21.62 0.92
C GLY A 14 -15.34 22.94 0.43
N ARG A 15 -15.38 23.22 -0.88
CA ARG A 15 -14.93 24.50 -1.42
C ARG A 15 -15.94 25.61 -1.14
N ARG A 16 -15.42 26.82 -0.94
CA ARG A 16 -16.22 28.02 -0.76
C ARG A 16 -16.46 28.68 -2.10
N TYR A 17 -17.72 28.99 -2.39
CA TYR A 17 -18.10 29.76 -3.57
C TYR A 17 -18.63 31.12 -3.14
N ILE A 18 -18.12 32.17 -3.77
CA ILE A 18 -18.57 33.54 -3.55
C ILE A 18 -19.20 34.01 -4.86
N ASP A 19 -20.45 34.47 -4.77
CA ASP A 19 -21.11 35.06 -5.93
C ASP A 19 -20.44 36.38 -6.31
N THR A 20 -20.23 36.58 -7.61
CA THR A 20 -19.82 37.85 -8.19
C THR A 20 -20.69 39.05 -7.75
N ALA A 21 -21.99 38.84 -7.53
CA ALA A 21 -22.88 39.87 -7.02
C ALA A 21 -22.51 40.31 -5.59
N GLU A 22 -22.06 39.37 -4.76
CA GLU A 22 -21.56 39.68 -3.40
C GLU A 22 -20.25 40.46 -3.46
N LEU A 23 -19.37 40.15 -4.42
CA LEU A 23 -18.15 40.93 -4.63
C LEU A 23 -18.45 42.37 -5.07
N LEU A 24 -19.37 42.55 -6.02
CA LEU A 24 -19.80 43.87 -6.49
C LEU A 24 -20.51 44.67 -5.39
N ARG A 25 -21.32 44.01 -4.54
CA ARG A 25 -21.98 44.65 -3.40
C ARG A 25 -20.97 45.18 -2.37
N VAL A 26 -19.88 44.46 -2.15
CA VAL A 26 -18.89 44.78 -1.10
C VAL A 26 -17.81 45.72 -1.61
N TYR A 27 -17.32 45.50 -2.84
CA TYR A 27 -16.17 46.24 -3.40
C TYR A 27 -16.55 47.23 -4.50
N GLY A 28 -17.81 47.25 -4.95
CA GLY A 28 -18.23 48.07 -6.09
C GLY A 28 -17.88 47.44 -7.43
N ALA A 29 -18.07 48.20 -8.51
CA ALA A 29 -17.73 47.77 -9.86
C ALA A 29 -16.22 47.57 -9.98
N PHE A 30 -15.80 46.46 -10.59
CA PHE A 30 -14.40 46.22 -10.88
C PHE A 30 -13.92 47.18 -11.98
N GLU A 31 -12.77 47.81 -11.75
CA GLU A 31 -12.08 48.56 -12.79
C GLU A 31 -11.71 47.61 -13.95
N PRO A 32 -11.84 48.04 -15.22
CA PRO A 32 -11.38 47.26 -16.35
C PRO A 32 -9.90 46.95 -16.18
N ALA A 33 -9.50 45.71 -16.43
CA ALA A 33 -8.14 45.23 -16.19
C ALA A 33 -7.11 46.10 -16.92
N SER A 34 -6.53 47.06 -16.22
CA SER A 34 -5.39 47.84 -16.68
C SER A 34 -4.14 47.01 -16.46
N GLN A 35 -3.62 46.45 -17.56
CA GLN A 35 -2.38 45.68 -17.65
C GLN A 35 -2.45 44.23 -17.16
N SER A 36 -1.80 43.36 -17.94
CA SER A 36 -1.53 41.96 -17.64
C SER A 36 -0.56 41.86 -16.47
N VAL A 37 -1.04 42.11 -15.26
CA VAL A 37 -0.32 41.72 -14.05
C VAL A 37 -0.48 40.21 -13.97
N THR A 38 0.61 39.49 -14.25
CA THR A 38 0.71 38.08 -13.90
C THR A 38 0.53 38.00 -12.39
N VAL A 39 -0.65 37.59 -11.94
CA VAL A 39 -0.89 37.32 -10.53
C VAL A 39 -0.02 36.11 -10.19
N GLU A 40 1.12 36.34 -9.53
CA GLU A 40 1.80 35.26 -8.85
C GLU A 40 0.79 34.63 -7.90
N MET A 41 0.39 33.40 -8.20
CA MET A 41 -0.59 32.68 -7.39
C MET A 41 -0.01 32.47 -6.00
N SER A 42 -0.43 33.30 -5.05
CA SER A 42 -0.07 33.25 -3.63
C SER A 42 -0.66 32.03 -2.89
N HIS A 43 -1.19 31.04 -3.62
CA HIS A 43 -1.85 29.87 -3.04
C HIS A 43 -0.87 28.68 -2.87
N GLY A 44 0.40 28.86 -3.22
CA GLY A 44 1.48 27.99 -2.78
C GLY A 44 2.16 28.57 -1.55
N VAL A 45 2.43 27.75 -0.54
CA VAL A 45 3.36 28.12 0.54
C VAL A 45 4.70 28.46 -0.12
N THR A 46 5.05 29.74 -0.19
CA THR A 46 6.38 30.19 -0.58
C THR A 46 7.32 29.90 0.59
N VAL A 47 7.83 28.68 0.62
CA VAL A 47 8.94 28.33 1.49
C VAL A 47 10.16 29.05 0.92
N THR A 48 10.73 30.00 1.67
CA THR A 48 12.00 30.63 1.31
C THR A 48 13.05 29.54 1.08
N GLY A 49 13.98 29.73 0.13
CA GLY A 49 14.94 28.68 -0.28
C GLY A 49 15.63 28.00 0.92
N ASP A 50 16.01 28.79 1.92
CA ASP A 50 16.64 28.32 3.15
C ASP A 50 15.72 27.44 4.01
N LEU A 51 14.43 27.78 4.12
CA LEU A 51 13.46 26.99 4.88
C LEU A 51 13.13 25.68 4.14
N GLY A 52 13.18 25.68 2.81
CA GLY A 52 12.98 24.49 1.99
C GLY A 52 14.07 23.44 2.21
N GLU A 53 15.32 23.89 2.29
CA GLU A 53 16.45 23.01 2.58
C GLU A 53 16.39 22.45 4.01
N ILE A 54 16.01 23.27 5.00
CA ILE A 54 15.84 22.83 6.39
C ILE A 54 14.75 21.75 6.50
N ILE A 55 13.60 21.96 5.85
CA ILE A 55 12.51 20.98 5.84
C ILE A 55 12.95 19.70 5.13
N ALA A 56 13.58 19.81 3.97
CA ALA A 56 14.06 18.64 3.21
C ALA A 56 15.05 17.80 4.04
N ARG A 57 15.98 18.46 4.76
CA ARG A 57 16.94 17.78 5.63
C ARG A 57 16.26 17.11 6.83
N ALA A 58 15.29 17.78 7.45
CA ALA A 58 14.53 17.23 8.57
C ALA A 58 13.71 15.99 8.14
N VAL A 59 13.03 16.08 7.00
CA VAL A 59 12.25 14.97 6.43
C VAL A 59 13.16 13.81 6.05
N ALA A 60 14.28 14.07 5.35
CA ALA A 60 15.23 13.02 4.99
C ALA A 60 15.78 12.28 6.21
N LYS A 61 16.08 13.01 7.30
CA LYS A 61 16.52 12.41 8.56
C LYS A 61 15.43 11.54 9.19
N ALA A 62 14.20 12.06 9.31
CA ALA A 62 13.09 11.31 9.89
C ALA A 62 12.77 10.03 9.09
N VAL A 63 12.82 10.10 7.76
CA VAL A 63 12.63 8.93 6.88
C VAL A 63 13.75 7.92 7.07
N ALA A 64 15.01 8.36 7.14
CA ALA A 64 16.14 7.46 7.38
C ALA A 64 16.04 6.76 8.75
N GLU A 65 15.72 7.51 9.81
CA GLU A 65 15.54 6.96 11.17
C GLU A 65 14.40 5.94 11.24
N ALA A 66 13.33 6.11 10.47
CA ALA A 66 12.23 5.17 10.42
C ALA A 66 12.49 3.94 9.52
N VAL A 67 13.18 4.12 8.39
CA VAL A 67 13.33 3.06 7.37
C VAL A 67 14.50 2.13 7.64
N GLU A 68 15.61 2.62 8.19
CA GLU A 68 16.77 1.78 8.50
C GLU A 68 16.48 0.60 9.47
N PRO A 69 15.78 0.76 10.59
CA PRO A 69 15.45 -0.38 11.46
C PRO A 69 14.54 -1.40 10.75
N LEU A 70 13.60 -0.94 9.92
CA LEU A 70 12.73 -1.82 9.14
C LEU A 70 13.51 -2.62 8.10
N ARG A 71 14.52 -2.02 7.46
CA ARG A 71 15.40 -2.73 6.52
C ARG A 71 16.17 -3.85 7.21
N GLN A 72 16.72 -3.56 8.39
CA GLN A 72 17.44 -4.55 9.20
C GLN A 72 16.53 -5.70 9.65
N GLU A 73 15.32 -5.38 10.09
CA GLU A 73 14.32 -6.38 10.48
C GLU A 73 13.93 -7.28 9.31
N ILE A 74 13.69 -6.70 8.13
CA ILE A 74 13.38 -7.48 6.92
C ILE A 74 14.54 -8.39 6.52
N GLU A 75 15.79 -7.92 6.60
CA GLU A 75 16.97 -8.73 6.28
C GLU A 75 17.11 -9.90 7.25
N LYS A 76 16.95 -9.64 8.55
CA LYS A 76 16.94 -10.68 9.59
C LYS A 76 15.85 -11.72 9.34
N LEU A 77 14.61 -11.28 9.11
CA LEU A 77 13.47 -12.18 8.83
C LEU A 77 13.70 -13.03 7.57
N ARG A 78 14.39 -12.50 6.55
CA ARG A 78 14.75 -13.27 5.35
C ARG A 78 15.76 -14.37 5.66
N LEU A 79 16.76 -14.10 6.51
CA LEU A 79 17.73 -15.11 6.94
C LEU A 79 17.05 -16.20 7.79
N ASP A 80 16.27 -15.79 8.80
CA ASP A 80 15.54 -16.70 9.68
C ASP A 80 14.59 -17.62 8.88
N ASN A 81 13.86 -17.06 7.90
CA ASN A 81 12.97 -17.84 7.05
C ASN A 81 13.75 -18.81 6.12
N ALA A 82 14.92 -18.39 5.60
CA ALA A 82 15.75 -19.26 4.78
C ALA A 82 16.30 -20.45 5.59
N GLU A 83 16.72 -20.22 6.84
CA GLU A 83 17.15 -21.27 7.77
C GLU A 83 16.02 -22.24 8.11
N GLN A 84 14.82 -21.72 8.42
CA GLN A 84 13.63 -22.54 8.67
C GLN A 84 13.28 -23.43 7.47
N ARG A 85 13.31 -22.88 6.25
CA ARG A 85 13.06 -23.66 5.03
C ARG A 85 14.11 -24.74 4.76
N LEU A 86 15.35 -24.55 5.23
CA LEU A 86 16.40 -25.56 5.11
C LEU A 86 16.15 -26.74 6.07
N ILE A 87 15.63 -26.46 7.27
CA ILE A 87 15.27 -27.48 8.27
C ILE A 87 14.00 -28.23 7.85
N GLU A 88 13.04 -27.52 7.25
CA GLU A 88 11.76 -28.05 6.81
C GLU A 88 11.81 -28.73 5.43
N HIS A 89 13.00 -29.03 4.87
CA HIS A 89 13.10 -29.74 3.59
C HIS A 89 12.52 -31.16 3.68
N ASN A 90 11.20 -31.26 3.55
CA ASN A 90 10.47 -32.45 3.19
C ASN A 90 10.58 -32.57 1.66
N PRO A 91 11.42 -33.47 1.13
CA PRO A 91 11.50 -33.65 -0.32
C PRO A 91 10.10 -33.98 -0.83
N GLU A 92 9.63 -33.19 -1.80
CA GLU A 92 8.40 -33.46 -2.52
C GLU A 92 8.47 -34.90 -3.03
N PRO A 93 7.50 -35.78 -2.69
CA PRO A 93 7.54 -37.15 -3.19
C PRO A 93 7.51 -37.08 -4.70
N GLN A 94 8.60 -37.51 -5.33
CA GLN A 94 8.69 -37.60 -6.78
C GLN A 94 7.43 -38.33 -7.29
N PRO A 95 6.79 -37.85 -8.37
CA PRO A 95 5.66 -38.56 -8.94
C PRO A 95 6.18 -39.91 -9.44
N GLU A 96 5.92 -40.97 -8.67
CA GLU A 96 6.14 -42.34 -9.09
C GLU A 96 5.38 -42.55 -10.40
N LYS A 97 6.12 -43.01 -11.40
CA LYS A 97 5.63 -43.36 -12.74
C LYS A 97 4.35 -44.20 -12.60
N ALA A 98 3.30 -43.76 -13.29
CA ALA A 98 2.01 -44.46 -13.34
C ALA A 98 2.19 -45.96 -13.68
N PRO A 99 1.47 -46.87 -12.99
CA PRO A 99 1.55 -48.30 -13.26
C PRO A 99 0.72 -48.66 -14.50
N THR A 100 1.35 -49.34 -15.46
CA THR A 100 0.69 -50.03 -16.57
C THR A 100 -0.12 -51.23 -16.06
N PRO A 101 -1.29 -51.54 -16.65
CA PRO A 101 -2.17 -52.58 -16.15
C PRO A 101 -1.71 -53.98 -16.63
N GLY A 102 -1.75 -54.93 -15.71
CA GLY A 102 -1.88 -56.36 -16.05
C GLY A 102 -0.72 -57.25 -15.59
N LYS A 103 -0.92 -57.91 -14.44
CA LYS A 103 -0.66 -59.35 -14.23
C LYS A 103 -1.26 -59.83 -12.90
N PRO A 104 -1.72 -61.09 -12.79
CA PRO A 104 -2.50 -61.59 -11.65
C PRO A 104 -1.68 -61.72 -10.37
N LYS A 105 -2.34 -61.44 -9.24
CA LYS A 105 -1.81 -61.34 -7.87
C LYS A 105 -1.55 -62.73 -7.28
N LEU A 106 -0.27 -63.08 -7.06
CA LEU A 106 0.09 -64.14 -6.10
C LEU A 106 0.04 -63.57 -4.67
N PRO A 107 -0.45 -64.31 -3.66
CA PRO A 107 -0.55 -63.80 -2.30
C PRO A 107 0.84 -63.72 -1.69
N GLY A 108 1.37 -62.50 -1.58
CA GLY A 108 2.55 -62.20 -0.79
C GLY A 108 2.24 -62.23 0.71
N PRO A 109 3.27 -62.20 1.59
CA PRO A 109 3.08 -62.20 3.04
C PRO A 109 2.27 -60.97 3.47
N ALA A 110 1.24 -61.18 4.29
CA ALA A 110 0.36 -60.13 4.78
C ALA A 110 1.18 -59.02 5.48
N LYS A 111 1.00 -57.77 5.04
CA LYS A 111 1.74 -56.61 5.58
C LYS A 111 1.01 -55.96 6.76
N SER A 112 -0.20 -56.40 7.08
CA SER A 112 -1.03 -55.87 8.16
C SER A 112 -2.00 -56.95 8.68
N PHE A 113 -2.37 -56.86 9.95
CA PHE A 113 -3.34 -57.75 10.59
C PHE A 113 -4.72 -57.72 9.91
N SER A 114 -5.11 -56.55 9.34
CA SER A 114 -6.36 -56.40 8.59
C SER A 114 -6.43 -57.30 7.35
N ASP A 115 -5.29 -57.58 6.70
CA ASP A 115 -5.23 -58.47 5.54
C ASP A 115 -5.47 -59.94 5.93
N LEU A 116 -5.15 -60.32 7.17
CA LEU A 116 -5.38 -61.68 7.67
C LEU A 116 -6.86 -61.90 8.04
N LEU A 117 -7.55 -60.85 8.53
CA LEU A 117 -8.96 -60.92 8.87
C LEU A 117 -9.87 -60.98 7.63
N ALA A 118 -9.47 -60.31 6.55
CA ALA A 118 -10.21 -60.33 5.28
C ALA A 118 -10.27 -61.73 4.65
N GLY A 119 -9.30 -62.61 4.93
CA GLY A 119 -9.29 -64.00 4.48
C GLY A 119 -10.05 -64.98 5.38
N LEU A 120 -10.62 -64.51 6.51
CA LEU A 120 -11.31 -65.34 7.50
C LEU A 120 -12.83 -65.10 7.53
N ALA A 121 -13.34 -64.22 6.66
CA ALA A 121 -14.75 -63.83 6.59
C ALA A 121 -15.48 -64.42 5.37
N ASP A 122 -15.22 -65.70 5.08
CA ASP A 122 -16.09 -66.56 4.25
C ASP A 122 -16.95 -67.45 5.17
#